data_AF-A0AB39XAN7-F1
#
_entry.id   AF-A0AB39XAN7-F1
#
_cell.length_a   1.000
_cell.length_b   1.000
_cell.length_c   1.000
_cell.angle_alpha   90.00
_cell.angle_beta   90.00
_cell.angle_gamma   90.00
#
_symmetry.space_group_name_H-M   'P 1'
#
loop_
_entity.id
_entity.type
_entity.pdbx_description
1 polymer ?
#
loop_
_entity_poly.entity_id
_entity_poly.type
_entity_poly.pdbx_seq_one_letter_code
_entity_poly.pdbx_strand_id
1 'polypeptide(L)'
;MRKTLSLSSYVKKRNGVPLGAKGSMRNMLSRSLGAKSFQIFWQYWNPIWGYYLSRNVMKPLNRFLPAWMAIFLTFLVSGALHDLAVSFVKFQPIFFFTPWFGMMGLIVIASYKYNISYGSSAWSVRALINVLTIGVTLGLMYFIESYYLS
;
A
#
# COMPACT_ATOMS: atom_id res chain seq x y z
N MET A 1 -30.03 -2.78 0.31
CA MET A 1 -28.95 -3.57 0.97
C MET A 1 -27.63 -3.38 0.22
N ARG A 2 -26.62 -2.70 0.80
CA ARG A 2 -25.27 -2.66 0.21
C ARG A 2 -24.64 -4.05 0.36
N LYS A 3 -24.55 -4.85 -0.72
CA LYS A 3 -23.84 -6.14 -0.71
C LYS A 3 -22.39 -5.90 -0.26
N THR A 4 -22.03 -6.43 0.91
CA THR A 4 -20.66 -6.48 1.39
C THR A 4 -19.89 -7.41 0.45
N LEU A 5 -18.96 -6.86 -0.33
CA LEU A 5 -18.10 -7.66 -1.18
C LEU A 5 -17.30 -8.65 -0.31
N SER A 6 -17.35 -9.94 -0.62
CA SER A 6 -16.57 -10.95 0.12
C SER A 6 -15.07 -10.80 -0.17
N LEU A 7 -14.22 -11.34 0.71
CA LEU A 7 -12.77 -11.37 0.49
C LEU A 7 -12.42 -12.06 -0.82
N SER A 8 -13.03 -13.23 -1.10
CA SER A 8 -12.78 -13.99 -2.32
C SER A 8 -13.15 -13.19 -3.58
N SER A 9 -14.30 -12.49 -3.57
CA SER A 9 -14.70 -11.61 -4.67
C SER A 9 -13.77 -10.39 -4.80
N TYR A 10 -13.31 -9.83 -3.68
CA TYR A 10 -12.34 -8.73 -3.67
C TYR A 10 -11.01 -9.15 -4.32
N VAL A 11 -10.45 -10.27 -3.88
CA VAL A 11 -9.17 -10.79 -4.37
C VAL A 11 -9.28 -11.17 -5.85
N LYS A 12 -10.36 -11.85 -6.26
CA LYS A 12 -10.60 -12.18 -7.67
C LYS A 12 -10.67 -10.94 -8.55
N LYS A 13 -11.32 -9.86 -8.08
CA LYS A 13 -11.35 -8.57 -8.81
C LYS A 13 -9.96 -7.96 -8.98
N ARG A 14 -9.09 -8.04 -7.97
CA ARG A 14 -7.75 -7.43 -7.99
C ARG A 14 -6.70 -8.26 -8.72
N ASN A 15 -6.64 -9.56 -8.46
CA ASN A 15 -5.62 -10.46 -9.02
C ASN A 15 -6.07 -11.17 -10.30
N GLY A 16 -7.35 -11.13 -10.64
CA GLY A 16 -7.92 -11.83 -11.80
C GLY A 16 -8.14 -13.33 -11.58
N VAL A 17 -7.61 -13.90 -10.50
CA VAL A 17 -7.74 -15.32 -10.13
C VAL A 17 -8.34 -15.47 -8.73
N PRO A 18 -9.01 -16.60 -8.42
CA PRO A 18 -9.52 -16.86 -7.08
C PRO A 18 -8.44 -16.80 -5.99
N LEU A 19 -8.86 -16.52 -4.75
CA LEU A 19 -8.00 -16.60 -3.59
C LEU A 19 -7.42 -18.02 -3.46
N GLY A 20 -6.10 -18.13 -3.23
CA GLY A 20 -5.39 -19.41 -3.14
C GLY A 20 -5.09 -20.10 -4.48
N ALA A 21 -5.52 -19.54 -5.62
CA ALA A 21 -5.23 -20.13 -6.92
C ALA A 21 -3.74 -20.04 -7.30
N LYS A 22 -3.25 -21.04 -8.04
CA LYS A 22 -1.92 -21.01 -8.66
C LYS A 22 -1.76 -19.74 -9.51
N GLY A 23 -0.63 -19.07 -9.40
CA GLY A 23 -0.36 -17.81 -10.12
C GLY A 23 -0.89 -16.53 -9.45
N SER A 24 -1.58 -16.61 -8.31
CA SER A 24 -2.06 -15.41 -7.58
C SER A 24 -0.93 -14.44 -7.26
N MET A 25 0.22 -14.92 -6.75
CA MET A 25 1.39 -14.09 -6.43
C MET A 25 1.99 -13.44 -7.69
N ARG A 26 2.13 -14.20 -8.79
CA ARG A 26 2.63 -13.66 -10.07
C ARG A 26 1.72 -12.54 -10.57
N ASN A 27 0.41 -12.73 -10.55
CA ASN A 27 -0.55 -11.71 -11.00
C ASN A 27 -0.54 -10.49 -10.09
N MET A 28 -0.45 -10.70 -8.77
CA MET A 28 -0.34 -9.64 -7.78
C MET A 28 0.87 -8.74 -8.06
N LEU A 29 2.06 -9.35 -8.19
CA LEU A 29 3.31 -8.64 -8.48
C LEU A 29 3.30 -7.98 -9.86
N SER A 30 2.86 -8.70 -10.90
CA SER A 30 2.81 -8.14 -12.26
C SER A 30 1.85 -6.94 -12.36
N ARG A 31 0.72 -6.99 -11.66
CA ARG A 31 -0.28 -5.90 -11.63
C ARG A 31 0.14 -4.74 -10.74
N SER A 32 0.75 -5.00 -9.59
CA SER A 32 1.24 -3.95 -8.70
C SER A 32 2.37 -3.18 -9.37
N LEU A 33 3.44 -3.86 -9.78
CA LEU A 33 4.57 -3.24 -10.48
C LEU A 33 4.12 -2.57 -11.79
N GLY A 34 3.23 -3.23 -12.54
CA GLY A 34 2.66 -2.70 -13.76
C GLY A 34 1.58 -1.63 -13.58
N ALA A 35 1.28 -1.18 -12.36
CA ALA A 35 0.21 -0.22 -12.09
C ALA A 35 0.44 1.12 -12.81
N LYS A 36 -0.65 1.79 -13.19
CA LYS A 36 -0.59 3.06 -13.95
C LYS A 36 -0.32 4.29 -13.08
N SER A 37 -0.44 4.14 -11.76
CA SER A 37 -0.13 5.18 -10.78
C SER A 37 0.23 4.52 -9.44
N PHE A 38 0.90 5.27 -8.56
CA PHE A 38 1.29 4.74 -7.26
C PHE A 38 0.08 4.49 -6.36
N GLN A 39 -1.00 5.25 -6.53
CA GLN A 39 -2.28 4.95 -5.87
C GLN A 39 -2.83 3.58 -6.30
N ILE A 40 -2.74 3.24 -7.59
CA ILE A 40 -3.24 1.96 -8.11
C ILE A 40 -2.33 0.80 -7.68
N PHE A 41 -1.02 1.02 -7.54
CA PHE A 41 -0.06 0.02 -7.05
C PHE A 41 -0.55 -0.65 -5.75
N TRP A 42 -0.96 0.16 -4.77
CA TRP A 42 -1.43 -0.32 -3.46
C TRP A 42 -2.75 -1.08 -3.52
N GLN A 43 -3.53 -0.94 -4.59
CA GLN A 43 -4.73 -1.74 -4.80
C GLN A 43 -4.41 -3.19 -5.21
N TYR A 44 -3.20 -3.43 -5.72
CA TYR A 44 -2.73 -4.73 -6.19
C TYR A 44 -1.66 -5.37 -5.31
N TRP A 45 -0.82 -4.59 -4.61
CA TRP A 45 0.36 -5.11 -3.88
C TRP A 45 0.05 -6.21 -2.87
N ASN A 46 -1.06 -6.11 -2.13
CA ASN A 46 -1.56 -7.17 -1.27
C ASN A 46 -3.08 -7.01 -1.08
N PRO A 47 -3.91 -7.69 -1.90
CA PRO A 47 -5.35 -7.49 -1.88
C PRO A 47 -6.02 -7.99 -0.59
N ILE A 48 -5.46 -8.99 0.09
CA ILE A 48 -6.00 -9.49 1.36
C ILE A 48 -5.82 -8.42 2.43
N TRP A 49 -4.61 -7.89 2.55
CA TRP A 49 -4.29 -6.80 3.46
C TRP A 49 -5.13 -5.54 3.17
N GLY A 50 -5.20 -5.15 1.89
CA GLY A 50 -6.01 -4.01 1.46
C GLY A 50 -7.51 -4.19 1.71
N TYR A 51 -8.03 -5.42 1.65
CA TYR A 51 -9.42 -5.70 2.00
C TYR A 51 -9.72 -5.41 3.48
N TYR A 52 -8.89 -5.91 4.39
CA TYR A 52 -9.08 -5.70 5.83
C TYR A 52 -8.85 -4.25 6.24
N LEU A 53 -7.80 -3.59 5.72
CA LEU A 53 -7.59 -2.16 5.94
C LEU A 53 -8.76 -1.33 5.41
N SER A 54 -9.25 -1.63 4.20
CA SER A 54 -10.41 -0.92 3.65
C SER A 54 -11.65 -1.10 4.53
N ARG A 55 -11.91 -2.33 5.00
CA ARG A 55 -13.11 -2.65 5.78
C ARG A 55 -13.06 -2.09 7.20
N ASN A 56 -11.93 -2.23 7.88
CA ASN A 56 -11.81 -2.01 9.32
C ASN A 56 -11.19 -0.65 9.68
N VAL A 57 -10.47 -0.01 8.74
CA VAL A 57 -9.77 1.26 9.00
C VAL A 57 -10.32 2.35 8.08
N MET A 58 -10.10 2.23 6.77
CA MET A 58 -10.39 3.32 5.83
C MET A 58 -11.89 3.65 5.74
N LYS A 59 -12.78 2.66 5.69
CA LYS A 59 -14.23 2.90 5.61
C LYS A 59 -14.80 3.53 6.89
N PRO A 60 -14.46 3.06 8.10
CA PRO A 60 -14.81 3.77 9.33
C PRO A 60 -14.29 5.21 9.37
N LEU A 61 -13.01 5.44 9.04
CA LEU A 61 -12.42 6.78 9.04
C LEU A 61 -13.12 7.73 8.06
N ASN A 62 -13.44 7.26 6.85
CA ASN A 62 -14.15 8.05 5.83
C ASN A 62 -15.58 8.47 6.23
N ARG A 63 -16.14 7.96 7.34
CA ARG A 63 -17.43 8.45 7.86
C ARG A 63 -17.29 9.78 8.58
N PHE A 64 -16.08 10.11 9.05
CA PHE A 64 -15.82 11.28 9.89
C PHE A 64 -14.77 12.22 9.29
N LEU A 65 -13.89 11.71 8.43
CA LEU A 65 -12.74 12.42 7.87
C LEU A 65 -12.81 12.54 6.35
N PRO A 66 -12.20 13.58 5.76
CA PRO A 66 -12.06 13.67 4.32
C PRO A 66 -11.17 12.53 3.78
N ALA A 67 -11.39 12.16 2.52
CA ALA A 67 -10.78 10.99 1.91
C ALA A 67 -9.24 10.95 2.00
N TRP A 68 -8.58 12.10 1.81
CA TRP A 68 -7.12 12.18 1.89
C TRP A 68 -6.59 11.85 3.30
N MET A 69 -7.29 12.29 4.34
CA MET A 69 -6.91 12.03 5.73
C MET A 69 -7.16 10.57 6.11
N ALA A 70 -8.28 10.00 5.65
CA ALA A 70 -8.56 8.57 5.81
C ALA A 70 -7.52 7.69 5.11
N ILE A 71 -7.06 8.09 3.91
CA ILE A 71 -5.95 7.41 3.20
C ILE A 71 -4.68 7.47 4.05
N PHE A 72 -4.27 8.67 4.47
CA PHE A 72 -3.03 8.85 5.24
C PHE A 72 -3.02 8.03 6.53
N LEU A 73 -4.09 8.11 7.32
CA LEU A 73 -4.22 7.35 8.56
C LEU A 73 -4.27 5.83 8.31
N THR A 74 -4.86 5.38 7.20
CA THR A 74 -4.83 3.95 6.84
C THR A 74 -3.42 3.47 6.55
N PHE A 75 -2.58 4.30 5.91
CA PHE A 75 -1.16 4.00 5.72
C PHE A 75 -0.42 3.95 7.05
N LEU A 76 -0.63 4.92 7.95
CA LEU A 76 -0.01 4.89 9.28
C LEU A 76 -0.40 3.65 10.08
N VAL A 77 -1.68 3.28 10.10
CA VAL A 77 -2.15 2.05 10.76
C VAL A 77 -1.53 0.81 10.12
N SER A 78 -1.42 0.78 8.78
CA SER A 78 -0.72 -0.31 8.09
C SER A 78 0.74 -0.41 8.56
N GLY A 79 1.46 0.70 8.60
CA GLY A 79 2.85 0.73 9.07
C GLY A 79 2.99 0.31 10.53
N ALA A 80 2.11 0.79 11.41
CA ALA A 80 2.11 0.41 12.83
C ALA A 80 1.88 -1.09 13.03
N LEU A 81 1.01 -1.72 12.23
CA LEU A 81 0.82 -3.17 12.26
C LEU A 81 2.08 -3.94 11.80
N HIS A 82 2.86 -3.39 10.86
CA HIS A 82 4.13 -3.99 10.46
C HIS A 82 5.20 -3.80 11.55
N ASP A 83 5.29 -2.62 12.14
CA ASP A 83 6.17 -2.35 13.29
C ASP A 83 5.89 -3.33 14.42
N LEU A 84 4.62 -3.50 14.80
CA LEU A 84 4.21 -4.48 15.81
C LEU A 84 4.62 -5.91 15.42
N ALA A 85 4.35 -6.34 14.19
CA ALA A 85 4.70 -7.69 13.73
C ALA A 85 6.21 -7.94 13.78
N VAL A 86 7.02 -6.99 13.31
CA VAL A 86 8.49 -7.12 13.36
C VAL A 86 9.01 -7.01 14.78
N SER A 87 8.42 -6.17 15.63
CA SER A 87 8.75 -6.09 17.05
C SER A 87 8.51 -7.40 17.78
N PHE A 88 7.41 -8.11 17.51
CA PHE A 88 7.17 -9.43 18.07
C PHE A 88 8.21 -10.45 17.61
N VAL A 89 8.58 -10.43 16.33
CA VAL A 89 9.58 -11.37 15.79
C VAL A 89 10.99 -11.08 16.33
N LYS A 90 11.35 -9.80 16.50
CA LYS A 90 12.68 -9.36 16.94
C LYS A 90 12.80 -9.15 18.45
N PHE A 91 11.70 -9.28 19.20
CA PHE A 91 11.61 -8.97 20.64
C PHE A 91 12.17 -7.59 21.02
N GLN A 92 11.98 -6.58 20.16
CA GLN A 92 12.43 -5.21 20.40
C GLN A 92 11.45 -4.19 19.79
N PRO A 93 11.27 -3.00 20.39
CA PRO A 93 10.42 -1.97 19.81
C PRO A 93 11.01 -1.50 18.47
N ILE A 94 10.21 -1.52 17.41
CA ILE A 94 10.55 -1.06 16.07
C ILE A 94 9.58 0.07 15.72
N PHE A 95 10.10 1.16 15.20
CA PHE A 95 9.31 2.30 14.73
C PHE A 95 9.87 2.79 13.39
N PHE A 96 9.81 1.93 12.38
CA PHE A 96 10.39 2.17 11.05
C PHE A 96 9.31 2.16 9.97
N PHE A 97 8.39 1.19 10.02
CA PHE A 97 7.37 1.02 8.99
C PHE A 97 6.28 2.09 9.09
N THR A 98 5.93 2.58 10.28
CA THR A 98 4.95 3.65 10.46
C THR A 98 5.31 4.93 9.70
N PRO A 99 6.49 5.57 9.95
CA PRO A 99 6.87 6.77 9.20
C PRO A 99 7.07 6.49 7.70
N TRP A 100 7.64 5.33 7.34
CA TRP A 100 7.83 4.95 5.93
C TRP A 100 6.52 4.80 5.17
N PHE A 101 5.52 4.11 5.74
CA PHE A 101 4.18 4.03 5.16
C PHE A 101 3.49 5.39 5.12
N GLY A 102 3.71 6.26 6.12
CA GLY A 102 3.26 7.64 6.11
C GLY A 102 3.75 8.40 4.88
N MET A 103 5.06 8.35 4.58
CA MET A 103 5.64 8.95 3.38
C MET A 103 5.00 8.40 2.10
N MET A 104 4.88 7.07 1.97
CA MET A 104 4.23 6.46 0.81
C MET A 104 2.75 6.88 0.69
N GLY A 105 2.05 7.03 1.81
CA GLY A 105 0.68 7.54 1.87
C GLY A 105 0.55 8.96 1.33
N LEU A 106 1.51 9.84 1.63
CA LEU A 106 1.56 11.20 1.06
C LEU A 106 1.74 11.17 -0.46
N ILE A 107 2.62 10.28 -0.97
CA ILE A 107 2.81 10.11 -2.42
C ILE A 107 1.53 9.59 -3.08
N VAL A 108 0.79 8.68 -2.42
CA VAL A 108 -0.52 8.22 -2.91
C VAL A 108 -1.52 9.37 -2.98
N ILE A 109 -1.59 10.22 -1.96
CA ILE A 109 -2.49 11.37 -1.92
C ILE A 109 -2.11 12.37 -3.01
N ALA A 110 -0.82 12.67 -3.17
CA ALA A 110 -0.33 13.55 -4.23
C ALA A 110 -0.65 12.96 -5.62
N SER A 111 -0.40 11.67 -5.83
CA SER A 111 -0.70 10.96 -7.08
C SER A 111 -2.17 11.06 -7.44
N TYR A 112 -3.06 10.90 -6.45
CA TYR A 112 -4.50 11.04 -6.65
C TYR A 112 -4.91 12.50 -6.92
N LYS A 113 -4.44 13.45 -6.10
CA LYS A 113 -4.80 14.87 -6.19
C LYS A 113 -4.40 15.49 -7.53
N TYR A 114 -3.21 15.14 -8.03
CA TYR A 114 -2.67 15.67 -9.29
C TYR A 114 -2.97 14.76 -10.50
N ASN A 115 -3.80 13.73 -10.34
CA ASN A 115 -4.11 12.75 -11.39
C ASN A 115 -2.86 12.17 -12.09
N ILE A 116 -1.79 11.92 -11.33
CA ILE A 116 -0.53 11.41 -11.86
C ILE A 116 -0.77 10.01 -12.40
N SER A 117 -0.52 9.85 -13.70
CA SER A 117 -0.65 8.58 -14.41
C SER A 117 0.50 8.43 -15.40
N TYR A 118 1.18 7.30 -15.32
CA TYR A 118 2.18 6.84 -16.28
C TYR A 118 1.63 5.63 -17.06
N GLY A 119 0.32 5.62 -17.29
CA GLY A 119 -0.41 4.52 -17.92
C GLY A 119 -0.16 4.35 -19.42
N SER A 120 0.31 5.41 -20.10
CA SER A 120 0.73 5.38 -21.51
C SER A 120 2.08 4.71 -21.72
N SER A 121 2.92 4.63 -20.68
CA SER A 121 4.25 4.03 -20.73
C SER A 121 4.20 2.50 -20.78
N ALA A 122 5.23 1.87 -21.34
CA ALA A 122 5.38 0.42 -21.35
C ALA A 122 5.43 -0.18 -19.94
N TRP A 123 5.04 -1.45 -19.77
CA TRP A 123 4.96 -2.11 -18.46
C TRP A 123 6.26 -1.99 -17.66
N SER A 124 7.42 -2.18 -18.30
CA SER A 124 8.73 -2.09 -17.64
C SER A 124 9.03 -0.70 -17.09
N VAL A 125 8.62 0.37 -17.80
CA VAL A 125 8.76 1.75 -17.32
C VAL A 125 7.87 1.98 -16.10
N ARG A 126 6.63 1.47 -16.12
CA ARG A 126 5.72 1.56 -14.97
C ARG A 126 6.26 0.80 -13.75
N ALA A 127 6.82 -0.39 -13.99
CA ALA A 127 7.48 -1.19 -12.96
C ALA A 127 8.66 -0.44 -12.36
N LEU A 128 9.52 0.16 -13.20
CA LEU A 128 10.64 0.97 -12.75
C LEU A 128 10.19 2.15 -11.89
N ILE A 129 9.18 2.92 -12.33
CA ILE A 129 8.65 4.06 -11.55
C ILE A 129 8.14 3.61 -10.18
N ASN A 130 7.34 2.54 -10.12
CA ASN A 130 6.82 2.02 -8.85
C ASN A 130 7.94 1.53 -7.93
N VAL A 131 8.92 0.77 -8.46
CA VAL A 131 10.06 0.27 -7.69
C VAL A 131 10.93 1.41 -7.18
N LEU A 132 11.24 2.39 -8.03
CA LEU A 132 12.03 3.57 -7.63
C LEU A 132 11.30 4.39 -6.56
N THR A 133 9.97 4.52 -6.65
CA THR A 133 9.21 5.23 -5.61
C THR A 133 9.36 4.55 -4.24
N ILE A 134 9.28 3.22 -4.20
CA ILE A 134 9.49 2.42 -2.98
C ILE A 134 10.95 2.53 -2.51
N GLY A 135 11.90 2.35 -3.43
CA GLY A 135 13.34 2.39 -3.13
C GLY A 135 13.79 3.75 -2.60
N VAL A 136 13.33 4.85 -3.22
CA VAL A 136 13.65 6.21 -2.77
C VAL A 136 13.04 6.49 -1.41
N THR A 137 11.77 6.16 -1.18
CA THR A 137 11.16 6.36 0.15
C THR A 137 11.80 5.50 1.24
N LEU A 138 12.23 4.28 0.90
CA LEU A 138 12.97 3.41 1.81
C LEU A 138 14.36 3.96 2.11
N GLY A 139 15.11 4.40 1.09
CA GLY A 139 16.43 5.00 1.26
C GLY A 139 16.37 6.29 2.09
N LEU A 140 15.36 7.12 1.87
CA LEU A 140 15.08 8.30 2.71
C LEU A 140 14.79 7.91 4.16
N MET A 141 14.03 6.83 4.40
CA MET A 141 13.76 6.38 5.76
C MET A 141 15.04 5.91 6.46
N TYR A 142 15.89 5.13 5.79
CA TYR A 142 17.18 4.73 6.35
C TYR A 142 18.11 5.92 6.60
N PHE A 143 18.13 6.89 5.68
CA PHE A 143 18.86 8.13 5.88
C PHE A 143 18.37 8.86 7.14
N ILE A 144 17.06 9.03 7.30
CA ILE A 144 16.47 9.65 8.50
C ILE A 144 16.84 8.86 9.76
N GLU A 145 16.64 7.54 9.75
CA GLU A 145 16.98 6.66 10.87
C GLU A 145 18.45 6.82 11.30
N SER A 146 19.37 6.97 10.34
CA SER A 146 20.80 7.15 10.64
C SER A 146 21.12 8.43 11.43
N TYR A 147 20.31 9.49 11.34
CA TYR A 147 20.49 10.72 12.13
C TYR A 147 19.92 10.65 13.54
N TYR A 148 18.93 9.78 13.78
CA TYR A 148 18.25 9.67 15.08
C TYR A 148 18.79 8.54 15.96
N LEU A 149 19.53 7.58 15.37
CA LEU A 149 20.18 6.47 16.06
C LEU A 149 21.73 6.60 16.10
N SER A 150 22.28 7.77 15.74
CA SER A 150 23.70 8.11 15.92
C SER A 150 24.00 8.74 17.28
#